data_AF-A0A1Y3CQZ4-F1
#
_entry.id   AF-A0A1Y3CQZ4-F1
#
_cell.length_a   1.000
_cell.length_b   1.000
_cell.length_c   1.000
_cell.angle_alpha   90.00
_cell.angle_beta   90.00
_cell.angle_gamma   90.00
#
_symmetry.space_group_name_H-M   'P 1'
#
loop_
_entity.id
_entity.type
_entity.pdbx_description
1 polymer ?
#
loop_
_entity_poly.entity_id
_entity_poly.type
_entity_poly.pdbx_seq_one_letter_code
_entity_poly.pdbx_strand_id
1 'polypeptide(L)'
;MKRIDTVNARPDINGDGKTGFHDNADISGQDATYIDPSWCNSLQEEIANAIEGFGTELNPNAKNQLYIVLKALADDIADLKQDVKVGNLFLTMQNFADSEAVAAYKGYGTWQSVGDGHALVTKASAANAQAPSFMKTIGQDGGEYKHQLTTDELPVFKLNFETGWPAGGSPPDSTYLGGWNGFSNDEAQDGLFRQNTSSIGNDDPFDVVQPSITIGVWERLT
;
A
#
# COMPACT_ATOMS: atom_id res chain seq x y z
N MET A 1 32.85 4.11 34.59
CA MET A 1 32.76 4.76 35.91
C MET A 1 33.67 4.11 36.96
N LYS A 2 34.38 4.91 37.79
CA LYS A 2 35.12 4.41 38.96
C LYS A 2 34.18 4.00 40.10
N ARG A 3 34.56 2.99 40.89
CA ARG A 3 33.92 2.71 42.18
C ARG A 3 34.37 3.74 43.22
N ILE A 4 33.61 3.87 44.31
CA ILE A 4 34.03 4.67 45.45
C ILE A 4 35.18 3.94 46.18
N ASP A 5 36.26 4.65 46.43
CA ASP A 5 37.55 4.12 46.87
C ASP A 5 38.13 4.94 48.03
N THR A 6 37.29 5.69 48.74
CA THR A 6 37.71 6.38 49.97
C THR A 6 38.12 5.38 51.04
N VAL A 7 38.94 5.83 52.00
CA VAL A 7 39.48 4.98 53.06
C VAL A 7 38.40 4.21 53.87
N ASN A 8 37.20 4.76 53.95
CA ASN A 8 36.05 4.19 54.64
C ASN A 8 34.95 3.66 53.69
N ALA A 9 35.27 3.46 52.42
CA ALA A 9 34.40 2.74 51.49
C ALA A 9 34.24 1.29 51.96
N ARG A 10 33.00 0.79 51.93
CA ARG A 10 32.70 -0.56 52.43
C ARG A 10 33.22 -1.60 51.44
N PRO A 11 34.11 -2.52 51.85
CA PRO A 11 34.53 -3.63 50.99
C PRO A 11 33.36 -4.59 50.73
N ASP A 12 33.36 -5.18 49.54
CA ASP A 12 32.51 -6.31 49.13
C ASP A 12 30.98 -6.13 49.22
N ILE A 13 30.48 -4.92 49.50
CA ILE A 13 29.03 -4.65 49.62
C ILE A 13 28.26 -4.89 48.31
N ASN A 14 28.95 -4.81 47.17
CA ASN A 14 28.41 -5.07 45.84
C ASN A 14 28.94 -6.38 45.23
N GLY A 15 29.43 -7.30 46.06
CA GLY A 15 30.07 -8.57 45.69
C GLY A 15 31.59 -8.53 45.83
N ASP A 16 32.24 -9.70 45.75
CA ASP A 16 33.67 -9.87 46.01
C ASP A 16 34.56 -8.89 45.20
N GLY A 17 35.46 -8.21 45.92
CA GLY A 17 36.38 -7.20 45.41
C GLY A 17 35.73 -5.84 45.09
N LYS A 18 34.46 -5.62 45.43
CA LYS A 18 33.69 -4.46 44.98
C LYS A 18 33.26 -3.55 46.13
N THR A 19 34.02 -2.48 46.31
CA THR A 19 33.69 -1.41 47.25
C THR A 19 32.38 -0.69 46.90
N GLY A 20 31.75 -0.06 47.89
CA GLY A 20 30.53 0.73 47.74
C GLY A 20 30.23 1.68 48.90
N PHE A 21 29.21 2.53 48.72
CA PHE A 21 28.70 3.42 49.76
C PHE A 21 27.91 2.65 50.81
N HIS A 22 28.17 2.94 52.08
CA HIS A 22 27.49 2.32 53.22
C HIS A 22 27.54 3.28 54.43
N ASP A 23 26.57 3.17 55.33
CA ASP A 23 26.52 3.97 56.57
C ASP A 23 27.52 3.47 57.65
N ASN A 24 28.00 2.24 57.49
CA ASN A 24 28.96 1.53 58.36
C ASN A 24 28.51 1.40 59.82
N ALA A 25 27.19 1.44 60.08
CA ALA A 25 26.63 1.42 61.42
C ALA A 25 26.88 0.11 62.20
N ASP A 26 27.26 -0.96 61.51
CA ASP A 26 27.57 -2.28 62.05
C ASP A 26 29.00 -2.39 62.60
N ILE A 27 29.87 -1.41 62.32
CA ILE A 27 31.25 -1.38 62.80
C ILE A 27 31.42 -0.17 63.72
N SER A 28 31.67 -0.45 65.01
CA SER A 28 31.84 0.60 66.02
C SER A 28 33.01 1.53 65.67
N GLY A 29 32.74 2.84 65.66
CA GLY A 29 33.74 3.87 65.38
C GLY A 29 34.08 4.07 63.91
N GLN A 30 33.33 3.48 62.97
CA GLN A 30 33.52 3.70 61.54
C GLN A 30 32.48 4.68 60.98
N ASP A 31 32.98 5.75 60.35
CA ASP A 31 32.12 6.72 59.68
C ASP A 31 31.52 6.18 58.38
N ALA A 32 30.37 6.72 57.99
CA ALA A 32 29.76 6.47 56.70
C ALA A 32 30.70 6.82 55.54
N THR A 33 30.65 6.05 54.46
CA THR A 33 31.52 6.22 53.28
C THR A 33 31.57 7.68 52.81
N TYR A 34 32.76 8.24 52.73
CA TYR A 34 32.95 9.61 52.30
C TYR A 34 32.56 9.81 50.84
N ILE A 35 31.97 10.97 50.54
CA ILE A 35 31.79 11.41 49.17
C ILE A 35 33.13 11.87 48.60
N ASP A 36 33.45 11.43 47.38
CA ASP A 36 34.71 11.74 46.71
C ASP A 36 34.46 12.61 45.46
N PRO A 37 35.10 13.78 45.33
CA PRO A 37 34.94 14.64 44.16
C PRO A 37 35.29 13.95 42.84
N SER A 38 36.32 13.10 42.81
CA SER A 38 36.70 12.42 41.57
C SER A 38 35.66 11.36 41.14
N TRP A 39 34.99 10.74 42.10
CA TRP A 39 33.82 9.88 41.87
C TRP A 39 32.63 10.69 41.35
N CYS A 40 32.32 11.85 41.96
CA CYS A 40 31.27 12.74 41.49
C CYS A 40 31.51 13.22 40.05
N ASN A 41 32.74 13.63 39.72
CA ASN A 41 33.09 14.01 38.35
C ASN A 41 32.94 12.83 37.39
N SER A 42 33.33 11.62 37.79
CA SER A 42 33.14 10.43 36.93
C SER A 42 31.67 10.17 36.64
N LEU A 43 30.76 10.38 37.60
CA LEU A 43 29.31 10.30 37.37
C LEU A 43 28.79 11.41 36.45
N GLN A 44 29.25 12.64 36.67
CA GLN A 44 28.90 13.76 35.80
C GLN A 44 29.29 13.48 34.36
N GLU A 45 30.53 13.07 34.10
CA GLU A 45 31.03 12.85 32.74
C GLU A 45 30.32 11.68 32.05
N GLU A 46 29.93 10.62 32.76
CA GLU A 46 29.15 9.52 32.15
C GLU A 46 27.77 10.00 31.66
N ILE A 47 27.11 10.87 32.44
CA ILE A 47 25.82 11.45 32.05
C ILE A 47 26.01 12.48 30.93
N ALA A 48 27.03 13.33 31.03
CA ALA A 48 27.37 14.35 30.05
C ALA A 48 27.70 13.73 28.69
N ASN A 49 28.61 12.75 28.66
CA ASN A 49 29.00 12.02 27.45
C ASN A 49 27.82 11.33 26.80
N ALA A 50 26.87 10.79 27.57
CA ALA A 50 25.64 10.24 26.99
C ALA A 50 24.83 11.33 26.28
N ILE A 51 24.59 12.48 26.91
CA ILE A 51 23.81 13.57 26.32
C ILE A 51 24.48 14.13 25.06
N GLU A 52 25.77 14.43 25.14
CA GLU A 52 26.56 14.99 24.04
C GLU A 52 26.78 13.98 22.92
N GLY A 53 26.96 12.69 23.26
CA GLY A 53 27.11 11.60 22.30
C GLY A 53 25.88 11.40 21.41
N PHE A 54 24.70 11.79 21.88
CA PHE A 54 23.46 11.85 21.08
C PHE A 54 23.21 13.25 20.46
N GLY A 55 24.23 14.11 20.40
CA GLY A 55 24.20 15.39 19.69
C GLY A 55 23.50 16.53 20.41
N THR A 56 23.25 16.41 21.72
CA THR A 56 22.62 17.46 22.54
C THR A 56 23.67 18.23 23.35
N GLU A 57 23.71 19.55 23.25
CA GLU A 57 24.61 20.38 24.07
C GLU A 57 24.18 20.43 25.54
N LEU A 58 25.13 20.40 26.48
CA LEU A 58 24.84 20.52 27.91
C LEU A 58 24.30 21.90 28.28
N ASN A 59 23.22 21.91 29.04
CA ASN A 59 22.57 23.13 29.51
C ASN A 59 22.48 23.11 31.05
N PRO A 60 23.24 23.95 31.77
CA PRO A 60 23.26 23.97 33.23
C PRO A 60 21.91 24.35 33.86
N ASN A 61 20.99 24.94 33.08
CA ASN A 61 19.64 25.27 33.55
C ASN A 61 18.62 24.15 33.32
N ALA A 62 18.98 23.08 32.58
CA ALA A 62 18.11 21.95 32.30
C ALA A 62 18.44 20.75 33.21
N LYS A 63 17.42 20.17 33.85
CA LYS A 63 17.58 19.04 34.79
C LYS A 63 17.04 17.71 34.26
N ASN A 64 16.74 17.65 32.97
CA ASN A 64 16.08 16.51 32.31
C ASN A 64 16.71 16.13 30.96
N GLN A 65 17.94 16.57 30.67
CA GLN A 65 18.57 16.33 29.37
C GLN A 65 18.76 14.83 29.05
N LEU A 66 19.20 14.03 30.02
CA LEU A 66 19.30 12.58 29.85
C LEU A 66 17.93 11.95 29.52
N TYR A 67 16.87 12.42 30.18
CA TYR A 67 15.50 11.97 29.89
C TYR A 67 15.08 12.35 28.47
N ILE A 68 15.38 13.57 28.01
CA ILE A 68 15.08 14.03 26.64
C ILE A 68 15.73 13.12 25.60
N VAL A 69 17.02 12.81 25.76
CA VAL A 69 17.77 11.95 24.84
C VAL A 69 17.21 10.53 24.83
N LEU A 70 16.97 9.94 26.00
CA LEU A 70 16.38 8.59 26.10
C LEU A 70 14.97 8.55 25.51
N LYS A 71 14.19 9.61 25.70
CA LYS A 71 12.84 9.73 25.12
C LYS A 71 12.90 9.82 23.60
N ALA A 72 13.80 10.63 23.04
CA ALA A 72 14.00 10.73 21.60
C ALA A 72 14.39 9.37 20.99
N LEU A 73 15.34 8.65 21.60
CA LEU A 73 15.73 7.32 21.16
C LEU A 73 14.55 6.32 21.23
N ALA A 74 13.76 6.37 22.30
CA ALA A 74 12.58 5.52 22.43
C ALA A 74 11.53 5.82 21.33
N ASP A 75 11.36 7.08 20.98
CA ASP A 75 10.46 7.51 19.91
C ASP A 75 10.97 7.06 18.54
N ASP A 76 12.27 7.20 18.25
CA ASP A 76 12.89 6.68 17.02
C ASP A 76 12.71 5.16 16.90
N ILE A 77 12.90 4.41 17.99
CA ILE A 77 12.67 2.96 18.02
C ILE A 77 11.21 2.62 17.76
N ALA A 78 10.27 3.36 18.34
CA ALA A 78 8.84 3.17 18.10
C ALA A 78 8.51 3.41 16.61
N ASP A 79 9.12 4.43 16.01
CA ASP A 79 8.95 4.77 14.61
C ASP A 79 9.53 3.73 13.65
N LEU A 80 10.65 3.11 14.02
CA LEU A 80 11.27 2.01 13.27
C LEU A 80 10.44 0.71 13.33
N LYS A 81 9.70 0.48 14.41
CA LYS A 81 8.76 -0.67 14.49
C LYS A 81 7.55 -0.48 13.58
N GLN A 82 7.22 0.77 13.24
CA GLN A 82 6.16 1.10 12.32
C GLN A 82 6.68 1.09 10.88
N ASP A 83 6.89 -0.11 10.35
CA ASP A 83 7.43 -0.36 9.01
C ASP A 83 6.57 0.22 7.88
N VAL A 84 5.27 0.45 8.13
CA VAL A 84 4.34 1.10 7.22
C VAL A 84 3.91 2.44 7.81
N LYS A 85 4.21 3.54 7.13
CA LYS A 85 3.82 4.89 7.56
C LYS A 85 2.35 5.19 7.22
N VAL A 86 1.77 6.18 7.87
CA VAL A 86 0.40 6.64 7.58
C VAL A 86 0.28 7.06 6.11
N GLY A 87 -0.79 6.64 5.44
CA GLY A 87 -1.03 6.83 4.01
C GLY A 87 -0.23 5.89 3.11
N ASN A 88 0.42 4.84 3.65
CA ASN A 88 1.09 3.81 2.86
C ASN A 88 0.32 2.49 2.87
N LEU A 89 0.62 1.65 1.87
CA LEU A 89 -0.04 0.37 1.66
C LEU A 89 0.74 -0.77 2.31
N PHE A 90 0.00 -1.68 2.93
CA PHE A 90 0.44 -2.99 3.36
C PHE A 90 -0.17 -4.05 2.44
N LEU A 91 0.69 -4.71 1.65
CA LEU A 91 0.31 -5.79 0.74
C LEU A 91 0.59 -7.13 1.39
N THR A 92 -0.34 -8.08 1.30
CA THR A 92 -0.25 -9.34 2.03
C THR A 92 -0.98 -10.50 1.32
N MET A 93 -0.47 -11.72 1.51
CA MET A 93 -1.19 -12.95 1.15
C MET A 93 -2.12 -13.44 2.26
N GLN A 94 -1.99 -12.89 3.48
CA GLN A 94 -2.88 -13.24 4.58
C GLN A 94 -4.24 -12.57 4.42
N ASN A 95 -5.29 -13.35 4.60
CA ASN A 95 -6.65 -12.85 4.61
C ASN A 95 -7.02 -12.37 6.02
N PHE A 96 -7.12 -11.05 6.19
CA PHE A 96 -7.57 -10.43 7.43
C PHE A 96 -9.06 -10.09 7.30
N ALA A 97 -9.84 -10.38 8.34
CA ALA A 97 -11.29 -10.14 8.33
C ALA A 97 -11.65 -8.65 8.39
N ASP A 98 -10.85 -7.86 9.11
CA ASP A 98 -11.13 -6.46 9.40
C ASP A 98 -9.85 -5.68 9.79
N SER A 99 -10.01 -4.39 10.05
CA SER A 99 -8.92 -3.51 10.50
C SER A 99 -8.30 -3.93 11.83
N GLU A 100 -9.07 -4.53 12.74
CA GLU A 100 -8.60 -4.88 14.08
C GLU A 100 -7.63 -6.06 13.99
N ALA A 101 -7.93 -7.04 13.13
CA ALA A 101 -7.03 -8.16 12.84
C ALA A 101 -5.69 -7.69 12.25
N VAL A 102 -5.70 -6.68 11.37
CA VAL A 102 -4.46 -6.09 10.82
C VAL A 102 -3.69 -5.34 11.90
N ALA A 103 -4.37 -4.53 12.71
CA ALA A 103 -3.75 -3.79 13.80
C ALA A 103 -3.12 -4.73 14.84
N ALA A 104 -3.77 -5.86 15.15
CA ALA A 104 -3.22 -6.89 16.04
C ALA A 104 -1.99 -7.57 15.44
N TYR A 105 -1.99 -7.84 14.12
CA TYR A 105 -0.84 -8.42 13.42
C TYR A 105 0.37 -7.48 13.35
N LYS A 106 0.13 -6.20 13.00
CA LYS A 106 1.18 -5.17 12.92
C LYS A 106 1.62 -4.66 14.29
N GLY A 107 0.74 -4.73 15.29
CA GLY A 107 0.95 -4.17 16.63
C GLY A 107 0.78 -2.66 16.71
N TYR A 108 0.27 -2.02 15.65
CA TYR A 108 0.07 -0.58 15.59
C TYR A 108 -0.95 -0.18 14.50
N GLY A 109 -1.39 1.06 14.60
CA GLY A 109 -2.14 1.78 13.59
C GLY A 109 -3.61 1.37 13.44
N THR A 110 -4.34 2.19 12.67
CA THR A 110 -5.69 1.86 12.20
C THR A 110 -5.63 1.67 10.69
N TRP A 111 -6.44 0.75 10.17
CA TRP A 111 -6.28 0.24 8.80
C TRP A 111 -7.60 0.27 8.04
N GLN A 112 -7.51 0.41 6.73
CA GLN A 112 -8.66 0.34 5.83
C GLN A 112 -8.33 -0.58 4.65
N SER A 113 -9.25 -1.46 4.29
CA SER A 113 -9.10 -2.28 3.10
C SER A 113 -9.13 -1.40 1.85
N VAL A 114 -8.23 -1.68 0.91
CA VAL A 114 -8.09 -0.90 -0.33
C VAL A 114 -8.58 -1.73 -1.51
N GLY A 115 -9.64 -1.23 -2.14
CA GLY A 115 -10.27 -1.85 -3.30
C GLY A 115 -11.07 -3.12 -2.97
N ASP A 116 -11.95 -3.48 -3.90
CA ASP A 116 -12.70 -4.74 -3.92
C ASP A 116 -12.58 -5.34 -5.32
N GLY A 117 -11.62 -6.25 -5.52
CA GLY A 117 -11.30 -6.83 -6.85
C GLY A 117 -10.54 -5.89 -7.81
N HIS A 118 -9.95 -4.81 -7.30
CA HIS A 118 -9.24 -3.84 -8.13
C HIS A 118 -7.78 -4.22 -8.36
N ALA A 119 -7.27 -3.97 -9.56
CA ALA A 119 -5.84 -4.01 -9.84
C ALA A 119 -5.18 -2.67 -9.45
N LEU A 120 -4.01 -2.73 -8.82
CA LEU A 120 -3.23 -1.53 -8.53
C LEU A 120 -2.54 -1.03 -9.80
N VAL A 121 -2.80 0.23 -10.14
CA VAL A 121 -2.18 0.92 -11.28
C VAL A 121 -1.41 2.14 -10.80
N THR A 122 -0.32 2.47 -11.48
CA THR A 122 0.46 3.67 -11.17
C THR A 122 -0.23 4.91 -11.73
N LYS A 123 -0.09 6.05 -11.03
CA LYS A 123 -0.58 7.34 -11.53
C LYS A 123 0.09 7.65 -12.88
N ALA A 124 -0.71 7.80 -13.91
CA ALA A 124 -0.23 8.20 -15.22
C ALA A 124 0.14 9.69 -15.24
N SER A 125 1.21 10.03 -15.95
CA SER A 125 1.58 11.42 -16.23
C SER A 125 0.45 12.17 -16.92
N ALA A 126 0.31 13.46 -16.62
CA ALA A 126 -0.67 14.34 -17.30
C ALA A 126 -0.47 14.38 -18.82
N ALA A 127 0.77 14.20 -19.30
CA ALA A 127 1.10 14.23 -20.73
C ALA A 127 0.75 12.94 -21.50
N ASN A 128 0.47 11.82 -20.81
CA ASN A 128 0.11 10.56 -21.47
C ASN A 128 -1.34 10.62 -21.97
N ALA A 129 -1.57 10.82 -23.27
CA ALA A 129 -2.91 10.96 -23.84
C ALA A 129 -3.70 9.63 -23.89
N GLN A 130 -3.02 8.50 -23.80
CA GLN A 130 -3.61 7.16 -23.92
C GLN A 130 -4.16 6.64 -22.59
N ALA A 131 -3.61 7.11 -21.47
CA ALA A 131 -4.06 6.68 -20.16
C ALA A 131 -5.45 7.27 -19.81
N PRO A 132 -6.41 6.44 -19.35
CA PRO A 132 -7.72 6.91 -18.91
C PRO A 132 -7.67 8.00 -17.84
N SER A 133 -8.75 8.77 -17.74
CA SER A 133 -8.87 9.90 -16.78
C SER A 133 -8.70 9.46 -15.33
N PHE A 134 -9.22 8.28 -14.94
CA PHE A 134 -9.11 7.79 -13.57
C PHE A 134 -7.64 7.55 -13.15
N MET A 135 -6.76 7.19 -14.09
CA MET A 135 -5.34 7.00 -13.79
C MET A 135 -4.58 8.31 -13.56
N LYS A 136 -5.21 9.48 -13.74
CA LYS A 136 -4.57 10.80 -13.58
C LYS A 136 -4.55 11.31 -12.16
N THR A 137 -5.42 10.79 -11.29
CA THR A 137 -5.58 11.25 -9.92
C THR A 137 -5.48 10.05 -8.97
N ILE A 138 -4.69 10.18 -7.91
CA ILE A 138 -4.54 9.11 -6.91
C ILE A 138 -5.87 8.89 -6.19
N GLY A 139 -6.24 7.63 -5.98
CA GLY A 139 -7.45 7.25 -5.25
C GLY A 139 -8.72 7.19 -6.11
N GLN A 140 -8.63 7.40 -7.43
CA GLN A 140 -9.74 7.14 -8.35
C GLN A 140 -9.74 5.68 -8.80
N ASP A 141 -10.93 5.15 -9.07
CA ASP A 141 -11.17 3.81 -9.60
C ASP A 141 -11.65 3.86 -11.06
N GLY A 142 -11.63 2.71 -11.73
CA GLY A 142 -12.06 2.58 -13.11
C GLY A 142 -11.73 1.22 -13.70
N GLY A 143 -12.11 1.04 -14.97
CA GLY A 143 -12.05 -0.24 -15.66
C GLY A 143 -13.38 -1.00 -15.59
N GLU A 144 -13.39 -2.20 -16.16
CA GLU A 144 -14.56 -3.06 -16.24
C GLU A 144 -14.15 -4.53 -16.21
N TYR A 145 -15.05 -5.40 -15.77
CA TYR A 145 -14.82 -6.85 -15.78
C TYR A 145 -15.20 -7.48 -17.13
N LYS A 146 -16.20 -6.92 -17.81
CA LYS A 146 -16.70 -7.42 -19.10
C LYS A 146 -16.91 -6.28 -20.08
N HIS A 147 -16.61 -6.53 -21.35
CA HIS A 147 -16.81 -5.58 -22.45
C HIS A 147 -17.80 -6.13 -23.49
N GLN A 148 -18.72 -5.30 -23.95
CA GLN A 148 -19.61 -5.62 -25.08
C GLN A 148 -19.12 -4.88 -26.32
N LEU A 149 -18.90 -5.62 -27.42
CA LEU A 149 -18.45 -5.01 -28.68
C LEU A 149 -19.49 -4.01 -29.21
N THR A 150 -18.99 -2.86 -29.64
CA THR A 150 -19.75 -1.84 -30.34
C THR A 150 -19.52 -1.92 -31.85
N THR A 151 -20.43 -1.35 -32.64
CA THR A 151 -20.31 -1.32 -34.10
C THR A 151 -19.01 -0.64 -34.57
N ASP A 152 -18.55 0.38 -33.86
CA ASP A 152 -17.33 1.12 -34.20
C ASP A 152 -16.04 0.32 -33.95
N GLU A 153 -16.13 -0.75 -33.14
CA GLU A 153 -15.01 -1.66 -32.86
C GLU A 153 -14.92 -2.83 -33.85
N LEU A 154 -15.93 -3.01 -34.71
CA LEU A 154 -15.93 -4.08 -35.70
C LEU A 154 -14.95 -3.75 -36.84
N PRO A 155 -14.13 -4.73 -37.27
CA PRO A 155 -13.33 -4.55 -38.47
C PRO A 155 -14.24 -4.39 -39.69
N VAL A 156 -13.76 -3.72 -40.73
CA VAL A 156 -14.49 -3.70 -42.01
C VAL A 156 -14.40 -5.11 -42.62
N PHE A 157 -15.54 -5.80 -42.74
CA PHE A 157 -15.64 -7.09 -43.40
C PHE A 157 -16.78 -7.12 -44.43
N LYS A 158 -16.71 -8.08 -45.34
CA LYS A 158 -17.78 -8.39 -46.30
C LYS A 158 -18.09 -9.87 -46.21
N LEU A 159 -19.37 -10.20 -46.07
CA LEU A 159 -19.84 -11.58 -46.19
C LEU A 159 -20.27 -11.83 -47.63
N ASN A 160 -19.74 -12.88 -48.23
CA ASN A 160 -20.23 -13.39 -49.50
C ASN A 160 -21.30 -14.44 -49.21
N PHE A 161 -22.48 -14.29 -49.81
CA PHE A 161 -23.48 -15.34 -49.85
C PHE A 161 -24.03 -15.43 -51.27
N GLU A 162 -24.20 -16.66 -51.75
CA GLU A 162 -24.88 -16.94 -53.00
C GLU A 162 -26.39 -16.79 -52.77
N THR A 163 -27.07 -16.11 -53.69
CA THR A 163 -28.50 -15.86 -53.61
C THR A 163 -29.12 -16.20 -54.95
N GLY A 164 -30.25 -16.91 -54.93
CA GLY A 164 -30.96 -17.36 -56.12
C GLY A 164 -32.42 -17.58 -55.76
N TRP A 165 -33.31 -16.78 -56.37
CA TRP A 165 -34.74 -16.84 -56.10
C TRP A 165 -35.48 -17.16 -57.40
N PRO A 166 -36.52 -18.01 -57.34
CA PRO A 166 -37.34 -18.30 -58.51
C PRO A 166 -38.04 -17.03 -59.00
N ALA A 167 -38.37 -16.97 -60.30
CA ALA A 167 -39.12 -15.85 -60.88
C ALA A 167 -40.43 -15.61 -60.10
N GLY A 168 -40.62 -14.38 -59.61
CA GLY A 168 -41.77 -14.00 -58.77
C GLY A 168 -41.66 -14.37 -57.29
N GLY A 169 -40.59 -15.03 -56.86
CA GLY A 169 -40.28 -15.29 -55.45
C GLY A 169 -39.66 -14.08 -54.75
N SER A 170 -40.03 -13.85 -53.49
CA SER A 170 -39.41 -12.82 -52.66
C SER A 170 -38.37 -13.44 -51.72
N PRO A 171 -37.18 -12.83 -51.55
CA PRO A 171 -36.22 -13.29 -50.55
C PRO A 171 -36.80 -13.17 -49.13
N PRO A 172 -36.55 -14.13 -48.22
CA PRO A 172 -36.87 -13.98 -46.81
C PRO A 172 -36.03 -12.85 -46.19
N ASP A 173 -36.59 -12.22 -45.15
CA ASP A 173 -35.98 -11.10 -44.40
C ASP A 173 -35.34 -10.06 -45.34
N SER A 174 -36.17 -9.52 -46.22
CA SER A 174 -35.75 -8.57 -47.23
C SER A 174 -36.68 -7.37 -47.31
N THR A 175 -36.11 -6.23 -47.71
CA THR A 175 -36.85 -5.00 -47.99
C THR A 175 -36.88 -4.76 -49.49
N TYR A 176 -38.08 -4.66 -50.08
CA TYR A 176 -38.25 -4.32 -51.48
C TYR A 176 -37.93 -2.85 -51.73
N LEU A 177 -37.09 -2.58 -52.72
CA LEU A 177 -36.58 -1.24 -53.05
C LEU A 177 -37.13 -0.68 -54.36
N GLY A 178 -37.99 -1.43 -55.07
CA GLY A 178 -38.56 -1.05 -56.36
C GLY A 178 -38.14 -2.00 -57.49
N GLY A 179 -38.63 -1.72 -58.71
CA GLY A 179 -38.31 -2.52 -59.89
C GLY A 179 -37.15 -1.91 -60.68
N TRP A 180 -36.19 -2.73 -61.09
CA TRP A 180 -35.04 -2.31 -61.89
C TRP A 180 -34.99 -3.10 -63.20
N ASN A 181 -34.32 -2.56 -64.23
CA ASN A 181 -34.06 -3.35 -65.43
C ASN A 181 -33.14 -4.50 -65.02
N GLY A 182 -33.69 -5.70 -65.05
CA GLY A 182 -33.11 -6.89 -64.46
C GLY A 182 -31.81 -7.36 -65.06
N PHE A 183 -31.16 -8.32 -64.40
CA PHE A 183 -30.08 -9.13 -64.99
C PHE A 183 -30.63 -10.43 -65.61
N SER A 184 -31.93 -10.69 -65.48
CA SER A 184 -32.63 -11.78 -66.15
C SER A 184 -32.65 -11.56 -67.67
N ASN A 185 -32.35 -12.61 -68.45
CA ASN A 185 -32.28 -12.54 -69.91
C ASN A 185 -33.68 -12.65 -70.57
N ASP A 186 -34.70 -12.12 -69.92
CA ASP A 186 -36.12 -12.24 -70.32
C ASP A 186 -36.79 -10.88 -70.59
N GLU A 187 -36.04 -9.79 -70.58
CA GLU A 187 -36.48 -8.41 -70.85
C GLU A 187 -37.60 -7.92 -69.89
N ALA A 188 -37.80 -8.60 -68.76
CA ALA A 188 -38.75 -8.21 -67.72
C ALA A 188 -38.10 -7.32 -66.64
N GLN A 189 -38.95 -6.57 -65.92
CA GLN A 189 -38.49 -5.76 -64.78
C GLN A 189 -38.32 -6.66 -63.56
N ASP A 190 -37.10 -6.73 -63.02
CA ASP A 190 -36.77 -7.53 -61.83
C ASP A 190 -37.05 -6.73 -60.55
N GLY A 191 -37.37 -7.44 -59.47
CA GLY A 191 -37.48 -6.85 -58.15
C GLY A 191 -36.12 -6.61 -57.50
N LEU A 192 -35.85 -5.39 -57.04
CA LEU A 192 -34.66 -5.06 -56.25
C LEU A 192 -34.96 -5.23 -54.76
N PHE A 193 -34.11 -5.99 -54.07
CA PHE A 193 -34.25 -6.26 -52.64
C PHE A 193 -32.95 -5.98 -51.88
N ARG A 194 -33.04 -5.46 -50.65
CA ARG A 194 -31.97 -5.57 -49.66
C ARG A 194 -32.31 -6.75 -48.76
N GLN A 195 -31.50 -7.80 -48.80
CA GLN A 195 -31.68 -9.00 -47.99
C GLN A 195 -30.71 -8.99 -46.81
N ASN A 196 -31.23 -9.27 -45.62
CA ASN A 196 -30.42 -9.47 -44.43
C ASN A 196 -29.94 -10.93 -44.35
N THR A 197 -28.76 -11.15 -43.80
CA THR A 197 -28.34 -12.47 -43.34
C THR A 197 -29.01 -12.78 -42.02
N SER A 198 -29.14 -14.07 -41.66
CA SER A 198 -29.50 -14.44 -40.29
C SER A 198 -28.51 -13.83 -39.29
N SER A 199 -29.00 -13.40 -38.13
CA SER A 199 -28.13 -12.95 -37.03
C SER A 199 -27.25 -14.11 -36.54
N ILE A 200 -26.00 -13.79 -36.21
CA ILE A 200 -25.06 -14.71 -35.56
C ILE A 200 -24.55 -14.01 -34.29
N GLY A 201 -24.60 -14.70 -33.16
CA GLY A 201 -24.23 -14.15 -31.85
C GLY A 201 -25.44 -13.68 -31.02
N ASN A 202 -25.16 -13.38 -29.76
CA ASN A 202 -26.15 -12.93 -28.76
C ASN A 202 -25.84 -11.52 -28.21
N ASP A 203 -24.81 -10.86 -28.75
CA ASP A 203 -24.23 -9.63 -28.21
C ASP A 203 -23.81 -9.73 -26.72
N ASP A 204 -23.47 -10.94 -26.26
CA ASP A 204 -23.02 -11.15 -24.88
C ASP A 204 -21.65 -10.48 -24.65
N PRO A 205 -21.44 -9.78 -23.52
CA PRO A 205 -20.15 -9.20 -23.19
C PRO A 205 -19.14 -10.29 -22.79
N PHE A 206 -17.87 -10.09 -23.15
CA PHE A 206 -16.79 -11.03 -22.86
C PHE A 206 -15.91 -10.55 -21.71
N ASP A 207 -15.32 -11.49 -20.97
CA ASP A 207 -14.43 -11.18 -19.85
C ASP A 207 -13.13 -10.53 -20.36
N VAL A 208 -12.80 -9.36 -19.80
CA VAL A 208 -11.56 -8.63 -20.10
C VAL A 208 -10.52 -8.75 -18.97
N VAL A 209 -10.82 -9.55 -17.95
CA VAL A 209 -9.95 -9.78 -16.81
C VAL A 209 -8.73 -10.58 -17.24
N GLN A 210 -7.55 -9.98 -17.07
CA GLN A 210 -6.28 -10.65 -17.33
C GLN A 210 -5.95 -11.65 -16.21
N PRO A 211 -5.24 -12.75 -16.49
CA PRO A 211 -4.73 -13.65 -15.45
C PRO A 211 -3.97 -12.88 -14.38
N SER A 212 -4.46 -12.96 -13.13
CA SER A 212 -3.99 -12.15 -12.02
C SER A 212 -3.91 -12.96 -10.73
N ILE A 213 -3.26 -12.40 -9.70
CA ILE A 213 -3.20 -12.96 -8.35
C ILE A 213 -3.93 -12.04 -7.38
N THR A 214 -4.78 -12.63 -6.54
CA THR A 214 -5.48 -11.89 -5.49
C THR A 214 -4.61 -11.80 -4.25
N ILE A 215 -4.44 -10.57 -3.75
CA ILE A 215 -3.75 -10.25 -2.50
C ILE A 215 -4.63 -9.32 -1.66
N GLY A 216 -4.42 -9.31 -0.35
CA GLY A 216 -4.98 -8.28 0.52
C GLY A 216 -4.15 -6.99 0.43
N VAL A 217 -4.84 -5.86 0.41
CA VAL A 217 -4.22 -4.52 0.42
C VAL A 217 -4.90 -3.68 1.49
N TRP A 218 -4.11 -3.10 2.38
CA TRP A 218 -4.58 -2.27 3.48
C TRP A 218 -3.83 -0.93 3.50
N GLU A 219 -4.54 0.18 3.66
CA GLU A 219 -3.96 1.50 3.89
C GLU A 219 -3.94 1.81 5.39
N ARG A 220 -2.83 2.37 5.86
CA ARG A 220 -2.73 2.85 7.24
C ARG A 220 -3.29 4.26 7.37
N LEU A 221 -4.25 4.46 8.28
CA LEU A 221 -4.90 5.76 8.52
C LEU A 221 -4.26 6.56 9.67
N THR A 222 -3.81 5.89 10.73
CA THR A 222 -3.13 6.50 11.90
C THR A 222 -2.00 5.63 12.41
#